data_AF-A0A926CB06-F1
#
_entry.id   AF-A0A926CB06-F1
#
_cell.length_a   1.000
_cell.length_b   1.000
_cell.length_c   1.000
_cell.angle_alpha   90.00
_cell.angle_beta   90.00
_cell.angle_gamma   90.00
#
_symmetry.space_group_name_H-M   'P 1'
#
loop_
_entity.id
_entity.type
_entity.pdbx_description
1 polymer ?
#
loop_
_entity_poly.entity_id
_entity_poly.type
_entity_poly.pdbx_seq_one_letter_code
_entity_poly.pdbx_strand_id
1 'polypeptide(L)'
;MRRTSLAILIFALISCAPVATLPVPPVPTATPPASPQNSTVATPQPTEVSVEAAIQATLDQHAEAWNTGDIALLEQTIDPQSGAFRRLVKGRFESFQEGAFSEFAAFSYTLDRVTTREHGFVQARVRGDGGVLGWTFREVEGRWLLSEPSEQQVGERVVSKSEHFTFQTYPWADAVNGEIKTLMEEARAEVIEKLGREPDRQALITILPAFAVGPLQGSGLVASYDRSARKVGPDRIMIYAPDTYAFGAYDAQASWQPSLRQTLVHEYTHLVHNRSFTPIVRVPLWMTEGIAEFVAEGSRFYEVRLAVEQDRIIPLIDPATSDPLLVQDLQHMGALDRDTSLAYGLSYSLVAYIVENHGGLAGFWKLAEAYDARQKLPDALTDAFGVTYDEFDAGWRAWLREQYLP
;
A
#
# COMPACT_ATOMS: atom_id res chain seq x y z
N MET A 1 10.56 38.09 -7.10
CA MET A 1 9.88 37.63 -8.33
C MET A 1 10.83 36.74 -9.13
N ARG A 2 10.66 35.43 -9.01
CA ARG A 2 10.98 34.40 -10.01
C ARG A 2 10.36 33.12 -9.47
N ARG A 3 9.21 32.76 -10.03
CA ARG A 3 8.49 31.51 -9.76
C ARG A 3 9.20 30.42 -10.55
N THR A 4 9.80 29.48 -9.85
CA THR A 4 10.22 28.18 -10.41
C THR A 4 9.23 27.15 -9.89
N SER A 5 8.40 26.64 -10.81
CA SER A 5 7.49 25.54 -10.56
C SER A 5 8.30 24.29 -10.21
N LEU A 6 8.09 23.77 -9.00
CA LEU A 6 8.65 22.53 -8.52
C LEU A 6 7.64 21.41 -8.81
N ALA A 7 7.97 20.53 -9.74
CA ALA A 7 7.25 19.28 -9.93
C ALA A 7 7.50 18.39 -8.70
N ILE A 8 6.44 18.03 -7.98
CA ILE A 8 6.48 17.07 -6.89
C ILE A 8 6.50 15.68 -7.53
N LEU A 9 7.67 15.05 -7.50
CA LEU A 9 7.83 13.65 -7.88
C LEU A 9 7.53 12.76 -6.68
N ILE A 10 6.56 11.86 -6.86
CA ILE A 10 6.46 10.59 -6.14
C ILE A 10 7.46 9.65 -6.82
N PHE A 11 8.56 9.30 -6.16
CA PHE A 11 9.48 8.22 -6.57
C PHE A 11 9.37 7.13 -5.48
N ALA A 12 9.17 5.83 -5.72
CA ALA A 12 9.53 4.98 -6.86
C ALA A 12 10.95 5.27 -7.37
N LEU A 13 11.95 4.79 -6.64
CA LEU A 13 13.39 4.87 -6.92
C LEU A 13 13.76 4.90 -8.43
N ILE A 14 14.50 5.92 -8.90
CA ILE A 14 15.17 5.90 -10.21
C ILE A 14 16.64 6.39 -10.11
N SER A 15 17.54 5.54 -10.59
CA SER A 15 18.98 5.75 -10.77
C SER A 15 19.28 6.51 -12.08
N CYS A 16 20.29 7.40 -12.04
CA CYS A 16 20.72 8.27 -13.14
C CYS A 16 21.59 7.56 -14.20
N ALA A 17 21.34 7.85 -15.50
CA ALA A 17 22.32 7.72 -16.59
C ALA A 17 22.00 8.73 -17.73
N PRO A 18 22.99 9.12 -18.57
CA PRO A 18 23.03 10.44 -19.24
C PRO A 18 22.27 10.54 -20.57
N VAL A 19 21.84 11.77 -20.86
CA VAL A 19 21.12 12.24 -22.05
C VAL A 19 21.98 12.14 -23.31
N ALA A 20 21.49 11.41 -24.31
CA ALA A 20 21.93 11.52 -25.70
C ALA A 20 20.98 12.47 -26.46
N THR A 21 21.54 13.44 -27.17
CA THR A 21 20.82 14.41 -28.00
C THR A 21 20.23 13.75 -29.25
N LEU A 22 18.92 13.89 -29.46
CA LEU A 22 18.26 13.52 -30.71
C LEU A 22 18.05 14.75 -31.62
N PRO A 23 18.25 14.61 -32.95
CA PRO A 23 18.16 15.71 -33.90
C PRO A 23 16.72 16.10 -34.26
N VAL A 24 16.55 17.38 -34.59
CA VAL A 24 15.30 18.02 -35.03
C VAL A 24 14.82 17.43 -36.38
N PRO A 25 13.55 17.01 -36.51
CA PRO A 25 12.99 16.63 -37.80
C PRO A 25 12.66 17.85 -38.67
N PRO A 26 12.86 17.78 -40.00
CA PRO A 26 12.53 18.88 -40.90
C PRO A 26 11.01 19.01 -41.12
N VAL A 27 10.59 20.27 -41.26
CA VAL A 27 9.24 20.74 -41.57
C VAL A 27 8.75 20.16 -42.91
N PRO A 28 7.52 19.60 -42.99
CA PRO A 28 6.98 19.11 -44.26
C PRO A 28 6.45 20.26 -45.14
N THR A 29 6.91 20.25 -46.39
CA THR A 29 6.48 21.14 -47.48
C THR A 29 5.11 20.70 -48.01
N ALA A 30 4.15 21.62 -48.02
CA ALA A 30 2.81 21.41 -48.57
C ALA A 30 2.83 21.22 -50.09
N THR A 31 2.12 20.19 -50.58
CA THR A 31 1.86 19.94 -52.00
C THR A 31 0.37 20.18 -52.30
N PRO A 32 -0.02 20.75 -53.46
CA PRO A 32 -1.41 21.12 -53.75
C PRO A 32 -2.32 19.92 -54.08
N PRO A 33 -3.66 20.07 -53.94
CA PRO A 33 -4.61 18.97 -54.04
C PRO A 33 -4.89 18.54 -55.48
N ALA A 34 -5.04 17.23 -55.67
CA ALA A 34 -5.55 16.62 -56.90
C ALA A 34 -7.08 16.46 -56.86
N SER A 35 -7.71 16.63 -58.02
CA SER A 35 -9.16 16.57 -58.27
C SER A 35 -9.79 15.18 -58.02
N PRO A 36 -11.11 15.11 -57.74
CA PRO A 36 -11.74 13.94 -57.14
C PRO A 36 -12.05 12.85 -58.16
N GLN A 37 -11.58 11.63 -57.89
CA GLN A 37 -12.04 10.41 -58.55
C GLN A 37 -13.19 9.78 -57.75
N ASN A 38 -14.31 9.57 -58.43
CA ASN A 38 -15.46 8.80 -57.95
C ASN A 38 -15.03 7.39 -57.52
N SER A 39 -15.05 7.13 -56.22
CA SER A 39 -15.03 5.77 -55.67
C SER A 39 -16.31 5.58 -54.86
N THR A 40 -17.13 4.64 -55.32
CA THR A 40 -18.28 4.09 -54.60
C THR A 40 -17.85 3.69 -53.19
N VAL A 41 -18.36 4.41 -52.20
CA VAL A 41 -18.19 4.12 -50.77
C VAL A 41 -18.95 2.84 -50.47
N ALA A 42 -18.22 1.75 -50.28
CA ALA A 42 -18.72 0.61 -49.53
C ALA A 42 -19.01 1.10 -48.10
N THR A 43 -20.24 0.92 -47.65
CA THR A 43 -20.64 1.17 -46.26
C THR A 43 -19.74 0.34 -45.35
N PRO A 44 -18.96 0.93 -44.43
CA PRO A 44 -18.19 0.15 -43.48
C PRO A 44 -19.17 -0.62 -42.60
N GLN A 45 -19.08 -1.96 -42.61
CA GLN A 45 -19.65 -2.76 -41.54
C GLN A 45 -19.02 -2.27 -40.22
N PRO A 46 -19.79 -2.15 -39.13
CA PRO A 46 -19.23 -1.76 -37.84
C PRO A 46 -18.16 -2.78 -37.47
N THR A 47 -16.90 -2.34 -37.45
CA THR A 47 -15.76 -3.14 -37.02
C THR A 47 -16.01 -3.54 -35.57
N GLU A 48 -16.04 -4.85 -35.32
CA GLU A 48 -16.08 -5.41 -33.97
C GLU A 48 -14.94 -4.78 -33.16
N VAL A 49 -15.28 -4.06 -32.08
CA VAL A 49 -14.27 -3.43 -31.22
C VAL A 49 -13.52 -4.55 -30.53
N SER A 50 -12.19 -4.61 -30.69
CA SER A 50 -11.41 -5.66 -30.02
C SER A 50 -11.52 -5.52 -28.50
N VAL A 51 -11.42 -6.65 -27.78
CA VAL A 51 -11.47 -6.69 -26.32
C VAL A 51 -10.44 -5.72 -25.71
N GLU A 52 -9.25 -5.64 -26.28
CA GLU A 52 -8.18 -4.74 -25.86
C GLU A 52 -8.59 -3.27 -26.01
N ALA A 53 -9.18 -2.88 -27.14
CA ALA A 53 -9.65 -1.51 -27.36
C ALA A 53 -10.79 -1.14 -26.40
N ALA A 54 -11.69 -2.07 -26.10
CA ALA A 54 -12.78 -1.86 -25.14
C ALA A 54 -12.27 -1.75 -23.70
N ILE A 55 -11.28 -2.56 -23.31
CA ILE A 55 -10.62 -2.45 -22.00
C ILE A 55 -9.85 -1.13 -21.89
N GLN A 56 -9.11 -0.74 -22.92
CA GLN A 56 -8.40 0.55 -22.92
C GLN A 56 -9.38 1.73 -22.77
N ALA A 57 -10.52 1.72 -23.47
CA ALA A 57 -11.53 2.77 -23.30
C ALA A 57 -12.06 2.86 -21.86
N THR A 58 -12.19 1.72 -21.18
CA THR A 58 -12.60 1.68 -19.77
C THR A 58 -11.50 2.19 -18.84
N LEU A 59 -10.24 1.88 -19.13
CA LEU A 59 -9.08 2.41 -18.42
C LEU A 59 -8.98 3.94 -18.56
N ASP A 60 -9.20 4.47 -19.76
CA ASP A 60 -9.19 5.91 -20.04
C ASP A 60 -10.30 6.62 -19.26
N GLN A 61 -11.52 6.07 -19.28
CA GLN A 61 -12.65 6.59 -18.50
C GLN A 61 -12.39 6.48 -16.99
N HIS A 62 -11.71 5.42 -16.54
CA HIS A 62 -11.35 5.24 -15.13
C HIS A 62 -10.36 6.33 -14.71
N ALA A 63 -9.28 6.53 -15.46
CA ALA A 63 -8.32 7.60 -15.24
C ALA A 63 -8.99 8.98 -15.22
N GLU A 64 -9.89 9.26 -16.16
CA GLU A 64 -10.66 10.50 -16.21
C GLU A 64 -11.45 10.73 -14.92
N ALA A 65 -12.14 9.71 -14.42
CA ALA A 65 -12.90 9.80 -13.17
C ALA A 65 -12.00 10.20 -11.97
N TRP A 66 -10.83 9.58 -11.84
CA TRP A 66 -9.87 9.91 -10.78
C TRP A 66 -9.30 11.33 -10.92
N ASN A 67 -8.96 11.74 -12.14
CA ASN A 67 -8.41 13.07 -12.44
C ASN A 67 -9.44 14.20 -12.24
N THR A 68 -10.72 13.92 -12.43
CA THR A 68 -11.80 14.92 -12.35
C THR A 68 -12.55 14.90 -11.02
N GLY A 69 -12.32 13.89 -10.18
CA GLY A 69 -13.11 13.68 -8.97
C GLY A 69 -14.57 13.28 -9.25
N ASP A 70 -14.88 12.77 -10.45
CA ASP A 70 -16.23 12.35 -10.83
C ASP A 70 -16.54 10.90 -10.42
N ILE A 71 -17.21 10.75 -9.27
CA ILE A 71 -17.65 9.45 -8.78
C ILE A 71 -18.68 8.77 -9.70
N ALA A 72 -19.54 9.54 -10.37
CA ALA A 72 -20.56 8.98 -11.26
C ALA A 72 -19.91 8.42 -12.54
N LEU A 73 -18.84 9.06 -13.00
CA LEU A 73 -18.00 8.53 -14.08
C LEU A 73 -17.26 7.26 -13.64
N LEU A 74 -16.70 7.25 -12.43
CA LEU A 74 -16.03 6.08 -11.87
C LEU A 74 -16.97 4.86 -11.83
N GLU A 75 -18.20 5.04 -11.34
CA GLU A 75 -19.18 3.95 -11.23
C GLU A 75 -19.53 3.30 -12.57
N GLN A 76 -19.39 4.02 -13.69
CA GLN A 76 -19.61 3.49 -15.03
C GLN A 76 -18.48 2.59 -15.54
N THR A 77 -17.31 2.61 -14.89
CA THR A 77 -16.14 1.78 -15.24
C THR A 77 -16.09 0.48 -14.46
N ILE A 78 -16.98 0.31 -13.49
CA ILE A 78 -17.00 -0.81 -12.55
C ILE A 78 -18.23 -1.65 -12.82
N ASP A 79 -18.07 -2.97 -12.76
CA ASP A 79 -19.18 -3.90 -12.85
C ASP A 79 -20.26 -3.62 -11.78
N PRO A 80 -21.51 -3.30 -12.17
CA PRO A 80 -22.58 -2.99 -11.23
C PRO A 80 -22.97 -4.17 -10.32
N GLN A 81 -22.71 -5.41 -10.75
CA GLN A 81 -23.09 -6.62 -10.00
C GLN A 81 -22.06 -7.01 -8.93
N SER A 82 -20.82 -6.52 -9.01
CA SER A 82 -19.75 -6.80 -8.05
C SER A 82 -19.78 -5.84 -6.85
N GLY A 83 -20.80 -5.99 -5.99
CA GLY A 83 -21.06 -5.05 -4.90
C GLY A 83 -19.92 -4.84 -3.89
N ALA A 84 -19.17 -5.89 -3.54
CA ALA A 84 -18.01 -5.77 -2.66
C ALA A 84 -16.85 -5.02 -3.33
N PHE A 85 -16.58 -5.34 -4.59
CA PHE A 85 -15.57 -4.68 -5.41
C PHE A 85 -15.88 -3.18 -5.61
N ARG A 86 -17.14 -2.84 -5.92
CA ARG A 86 -17.59 -1.45 -6.01
C ARG A 86 -17.31 -0.66 -4.73
N ARG A 87 -17.57 -1.25 -3.56
CA ARG A 87 -17.25 -0.60 -2.27
C ARG A 87 -15.75 -0.37 -2.08
N LEU A 88 -14.91 -1.34 -2.49
CA LEU A 88 -13.45 -1.17 -2.46
C LEU A 88 -13.03 0.04 -3.31
N VAL A 89 -13.40 0.04 -4.59
CA VAL A 89 -12.97 1.06 -5.55
C VAL A 89 -13.46 2.44 -5.12
N LYS A 90 -14.73 2.54 -4.73
CA LYS A 90 -15.32 3.79 -4.22
C LYS A 90 -14.63 4.26 -2.94
N GLY A 91 -14.39 3.37 -1.98
CA GLY A 91 -13.71 3.73 -0.74
C GLY A 91 -12.30 4.25 -0.98
N ARG A 92 -11.53 3.65 -1.91
CA ARG A 92 -10.22 4.18 -2.31
C ARG A 92 -10.32 5.54 -2.96
N PHE A 93 -11.31 5.71 -3.84
CA PHE A 93 -11.54 6.97 -4.53
C PHE A 93 -11.84 8.09 -3.53
N GLU A 94 -12.81 7.89 -2.64
CA GLU A 94 -13.18 8.89 -1.62
C GLU A 94 -11.99 9.24 -0.72
N SER A 95 -11.29 8.24 -0.16
CA SER A 95 -10.10 8.49 0.67
C SER A 95 -8.99 9.22 -0.07
N PHE A 96 -8.81 8.96 -1.36
CA PHE A 96 -7.83 9.69 -2.17
C PHE A 96 -8.26 11.14 -2.41
N GLN A 97 -9.51 11.38 -2.81
CA GLN A 97 -10.01 12.72 -3.10
C GLN A 97 -9.99 13.64 -1.86
N GLU A 98 -10.22 13.07 -0.67
CA GLU A 98 -10.09 13.77 0.61
C GLU A 98 -8.63 14.07 1.02
N GLY A 99 -7.65 13.40 0.41
CA GLY A 99 -6.24 13.56 0.71
C GLY A 99 -5.66 14.90 0.25
N ALA A 100 -4.75 15.47 1.04
CA ALA A 100 -4.12 16.78 0.80
C ALA A 100 -3.32 16.89 -0.51
N PHE A 101 -3.11 15.77 -1.22
CA PHE A 101 -2.33 15.70 -2.45
C PHE A 101 -3.15 15.29 -3.67
N SER A 102 -4.47 15.16 -3.54
CA SER A 102 -5.35 14.72 -4.65
C SER A 102 -5.23 15.62 -5.87
N GLU A 103 -5.08 16.93 -5.67
CA GLU A 103 -4.92 17.94 -6.73
C GLU A 103 -3.61 17.86 -7.52
N PHE A 104 -2.61 17.13 -7.03
CA PHE A 104 -1.30 17.00 -7.68
C PHE A 104 -1.12 15.66 -8.40
N ALA A 105 -2.02 14.70 -8.19
CA ALA A 105 -1.92 13.42 -8.87
C ALA A 105 -2.63 13.49 -10.22
N ALA A 106 -1.96 12.94 -11.23
CA ALA A 106 -2.56 12.63 -12.51
C ALA A 106 -2.48 11.12 -12.70
N PHE A 107 -3.56 10.54 -13.18
CA PHE A 107 -3.69 9.13 -13.47
C PHE A 107 -3.78 8.94 -14.98
N SER A 108 -2.96 8.02 -15.48
CA SER A 108 -3.03 7.47 -16.81
C SER A 108 -2.80 5.96 -16.76
N TYR A 109 -3.46 5.24 -17.65
CA TYR A 109 -3.37 3.79 -17.72
C TYR A 109 -3.21 3.35 -19.17
N THR A 110 -2.29 2.44 -19.41
CA THR A 110 -2.07 1.81 -20.73
C THR A 110 -2.15 0.30 -20.57
N LEU A 111 -3.02 -0.31 -21.36
CA LEU A 111 -3.11 -1.76 -21.46
C LEU A 111 -1.84 -2.32 -22.08
N ASP A 112 -1.18 -3.24 -21.38
CA ASP A 112 0.03 -3.91 -21.86
C ASP A 112 -0.31 -5.27 -22.47
N ARG A 113 -1.13 -6.07 -21.75
CA ARG A 113 -1.52 -7.40 -22.20
C ARG A 113 -2.83 -7.84 -21.58
N VAL A 114 -3.58 -8.66 -22.33
CA VAL A 114 -4.78 -9.38 -21.88
C VAL A 114 -4.51 -10.88 -21.84
N THR A 115 -5.05 -11.55 -20.83
CA THR A 115 -5.10 -13.02 -20.74
C THR A 115 -6.51 -13.44 -20.37
N THR A 116 -7.12 -14.32 -21.16
CA THR A 116 -8.44 -14.89 -20.87
C THR A 116 -8.41 -15.70 -19.57
N ARG A 117 -9.48 -15.61 -18.80
CA ARG A 117 -9.69 -16.34 -17.55
C ARG A 117 -11.04 -17.05 -17.59
N GLU A 118 -11.27 -17.92 -16.62
CA GLU A 118 -12.53 -18.64 -16.48
C GLU A 118 -13.70 -17.67 -16.22
N HIS A 119 -14.93 -18.17 -16.37
CA HIS A 119 -16.16 -17.40 -16.11
C HIS A 119 -16.32 -16.10 -16.91
N GLY A 120 -15.68 -16.01 -18.09
CA GLY A 120 -15.79 -14.85 -18.98
C GLY A 120 -14.97 -13.64 -18.53
N PHE A 121 -14.04 -13.82 -17.58
CA PHE A 121 -13.13 -12.76 -17.16
C PHE A 121 -11.92 -12.66 -18.10
N VAL A 122 -11.29 -11.50 -18.06
CA VAL A 122 -9.98 -11.22 -18.62
C VAL A 122 -9.10 -10.65 -17.51
N GLN A 123 -7.88 -11.17 -17.37
CA GLN A 123 -6.83 -10.53 -16.59
C GLN A 123 -6.04 -9.59 -17.50
N ALA A 124 -6.00 -8.32 -17.15
CA ALA A 124 -5.23 -7.29 -17.84
C ALA A 124 -3.99 -6.93 -17.01
N ARG A 125 -2.84 -6.93 -17.68
CA ARG A 125 -1.63 -6.25 -17.20
C ARG A 125 -1.72 -4.81 -17.67
N VAL A 126 -1.76 -3.87 -16.74
CA VAL A 126 -1.93 -2.44 -16.99
C VAL A 126 -0.67 -1.73 -16.52
N ARG A 127 -0.16 -0.80 -17.32
CA ARG A 127 0.89 0.14 -16.92
C ARG A 127 0.22 1.45 -16.52
N GLY A 128 0.50 1.95 -15.31
CA GLY A 128 0.09 3.28 -14.87
C GLY A 128 1.27 4.08 -14.34
N ASP A 129 1.00 5.31 -13.90
CA ASP A 129 2.04 6.25 -13.44
C ASP A 129 2.81 5.73 -12.21
N GLY A 130 2.22 4.82 -11.43
CA GLY A 130 2.83 4.18 -10.26
C GLY A 130 3.45 2.79 -10.51
N GLY A 131 3.49 2.30 -11.75
CA GLY A 131 4.05 0.97 -12.07
C GLY A 131 3.11 0.07 -12.87
N VAL A 132 3.14 -1.23 -12.59
CA VAL A 132 2.33 -2.25 -13.24
C VAL A 132 1.23 -2.71 -12.29
N LEU A 133 0.02 -2.89 -12.82
CA LEU A 133 -1.14 -3.40 -12.11
C LEU A 133 -1.66 -4.67 -12.78
N GLY A 134 -2.16 -5.62 -11.99
CA GLY A 134 -2.92 -6.77 -12.46
C GLY A 134 -4.39 -6.56 -12.14
N TRP A 135 -5.20 -6.19 -13.13
CA TRP A 135 -6.63 -5.92 -12.95
C TRP A 135 -7.49 -6.89 -13.76
N THR A 136 -8.60 -7.32 -13.19
CA THR A 136 -9.54 -8.19 -13.88
C THR A 136 -10.71 -7.38 -14.46
N PHE A 137 -11.17 -7.80 -15.63
CA PHE A 137 -12.29 -7.23 -16.36
C PHE A 137 -13.28 -8.32 -16.75
N ARG A 138 -14.54 -7.95 -16.94
CA ARG A 138 -15.55 -8.83 -17.54
C ARG A 138 -16.51 -8.04 -18.42
N GLU A 139 -17.10 -8.71 -19.40
CA GLU A 139 -18.11 -8.11 -20.24
C GLU A 139 -19.48 -8.08 -19.53
N VAL A 140 -20.09 -6.90 -19.48
CA VAL A 140 -21.43 -6.65 -18.96
C VAL A 140 -22.17 -5.80 -19.98
N GLU A 141 -23.24 -6.33 -20.56
CA GLU A 141 -24.09 -5.60 -21.53
C GLU A 141 -23.30 -5.00 -22.72
N GLY A 142 -22.31 -5.74 -23.24
CA GLY A 142 -21.48 -5.28 -24.37
C GLY A 142 -20.33 -4.33 -23.99
N ARG A 143 -20.07 -4.12 -22.69
CA ARG A 143 -18.97 -3.29 -22.19
C ARG A 143 -18.03 -4.09 -21.30
N TRP A 144 -16.72 -3.91 -21.48
CA TRP A 144 -15.73 -4.50 -20.59
C TRP A 144 -15.53 -3.61 -19.38
N LEU A 145 -15.93 -4.07 -18.19
CA LEU A 145 -15.86 -3.29 -16.96
C LEU A 145 -14.87 -3.90 -15.97
N LEU A 146 -14.26 -3.07 -15.11
CA LEU A 146 -13.46 -3.53 -13.97
C LEU A 146 -14.33 -4.40 -13.06
N SER A 147 -13.83 -5.57 -12.70
CA SER A 147 -14.55 -6.52 -11.86
C SER A 147 -13.58 -7.47 -11.19
N GLU A 148 -14.02 -8.16 -10.14
CA GLU A 148 -13.30 -9.30 -9.58
C GLU A 148 -14.22 -10.53 -9.52
N PRO A 149 -13.66 -11.75 -9.49
CA PRO A 149 -14.45 -12.96 -9.31
C PRO A 149 -15.12 -12.98 -7.93
N SER A 150 -16.33 -13.53 -7.88
CA SER A 150 -17.03 -13.81 -6.61
C SER A 150 -16.44 -15.03 -5.89
N GLU A 151 -16.81 -15.22 -4.62
CA GLU A 151 -16.41 -16.38 -3.82
C GLU A 151 -16.75 -17.73 -4.49
N GLN A 152 -17.84 -17.78 -5.28
CA GLN A 152 -18.23 -18.98 -6.03
C GLN A 152 -17.38 -19.23 -7.29
N GLN A 153 -16.70 -18.19 -7.80
CA GLN A 153 -15.95 -18.22 -9.06
C GLN A 153 -14.44 -18.37 -8.86
N VAL A 154 -13.95 -18.24 -7.63
CA VAL A 154 -12.50 -18.37 -7.33
C VAL A 154 -12.06 -19.82 -7.12
N GLY A 155 -13.01 -20.75 -7.11
CA GLY A 155 -12.81 -22.16 -6.81
C GLY A 155 -12.84 -22.46 -5.30
N GLU A 156 -12.88 -23.76 -4.99
CA GLU A 156 -12.89 -24.23 -3.60
C GLU A 156 -11.59 -23.88 -2.88
N ARG A 157 -11.70 -23.51 -1.61
CA ARG A 157 -10.56 -23.17 -0.77
C ARG A 157 -9.67 -24.39 -0.55
N VAL A 158 -8.40 -24.27 -0.92
CA VAL A 158 -7.37 -25.30 -0.71
C VAL A 158 -6.60 -25.00 0.57
N VAL A 159 -6.50 -26.00 1.45
CA VAL A 159 -5.69 -25.92 2.67
C VAL A 159 -4.39 -26.69 2.47
N SER A 160 -3.26 -26.05 2.78
CA SER A 160 -1.95 -26.68 2.78
C SER A 160 -1.15 -26.25 4.01
N LYS A 161 -0.08 -26.97 4.36
CA LYS A 161 0.76 -26.64 5.52
C LYS A 161 2.22 -26.57 5.11
N SER A 162 2.94 -25.65 5.74
CA SER A 162 4.40 -25.67 5.84
C SER A 162 4.80 -25.99 7.30
N GLU A 163 6.08 -25.84 7.60
CA GLU A 163 6.61 -25.98 8.95
C GLU A 163 6.02 -24.94 9.91
N HIS A 164 5.85 -23.69 9.45
CA HIS A 164 5.46 -22.57 10.32
C HIS A 164 4.04 -22.05 10.07
N PHE A 165 3.41 -22.45 8.96
CA PHE A 165 2.13 -21.88 8.54
C PHE A 165 1.12 -22.94 8.10
N THR A 166 -0.15 -22.65 8.35
CA THR A 166 -1.26 -23.23 7.60
C THR A 166 -1.72 -22.22 6.56
N PHE A 167 -1.73 -22.60 5.29
CA PHE A 167 -2.17 -21.74 4.19
C PHE A 167 -3.58 -22.10 3.74
N GLN A 168 -4.40 -21.07 3.52
CA GLN A 168 -5.66 -21.11 2.79
C GLN A 168 -5.48 -20.36 1.47
N THR A 169 -5.62 -21.08 0.36
CA THR A 169 -5.44 -20.54 -1.00
C THR A 169 -6.62 -20.91 -1.88
N TYR A 170 -6.66 -20.35 -3.08
CA TYR A 170 -7.74 -20.59 -4.04
C TYR A 170 -7.15 -20.83 -5.44
N PRO A 171 -7.75 -21.73 -6.25
CA PRO A 171 -7.30 -22.05 -7.60
C PRO A 171 -7.13 -20.83 -8.50
N TRP A 172 -7.98 -19.81 -8.32
CA TRP A 172 -7.86 -18.56 -9.06
C TRP A 172 -6.47 -17.91 -8.94
N ALA A 173 -5.82 -17.99 -7.78
CA ALA A 173 -4.49 -17.41 -7.55
C ALA A 173 -3.34 -18.44 -7.69
N ASP A 174 -3.56 -19.62 -8.28
CA ASP A 174 -2.57 -20.71 -8.28
C ASP A 174 -1.22 -20.33 -8.89
N ALA A 175 -1.21 -19.44 -9.88
CA ALA A 175 0.02 -18.97 -10.52
C ALA A 175 0.98 -18.26 -9.55
N VAL A 176 0.47 -17.67 -8.46
CA VAL A 176 1.26 -16.89 -7.47
C VAL A 176 1.24 -17.49 -6.07
N ASN A 177 0.32 -18.43 -5.79
CA ASN A 177 0.16 -19.06 -4.47
C ASN A 177 1.47 -19.67 -3.94
N GLY A 178 2.24 -20.36 -4.79
CA GLY A 178 3.50 -20.99 -4.38
C GLY A 178 4.57 -19.98 -3.97
N GLU A 179 4.67 -18.87 -4.72
CA GLU A 179 5.67 -17.84 -4.49
C GLU A 179 5.36 -17.02 -3.23
N ILE A 180 4.09 -16.66 -3.01
CA ILE A 180 3.68 -15.96 -1.77
C ILE A 180 3.94 -16.83 -0.53
N LYS A 181 3.76 -18.17 -0.62
CA LYS A 181 4.10 -19.09 0.48
C LYS A 181 5.60 -19.03 0.81
N THR A 182 6.46 -18.99 -0.21
CA THR A 182 7.91 -18.82 -0.01
C THR A 182 8.24 -17.49 0.62
N LEU A 183 7.67 -16.37 0.13
CA LEU A 183 7.90 -15.04 0.69
C LEU A 183 7.46 -14.94 2.16
N MET A 184 6.42 -15.66 2.56
CA MET A 184 5.98 -15.70 3.95
C MET A 184 6.99 -16.39 4.87
N GLU A 185 7.63 -17.47 4.40
CA GLU A 185 8.72 -18.14 5.14
C GLU A 185 9.97 -17.25 5.22
N GLU A 186 10.32 -16.55 4.14
CA GLU A 186 11.41 -15.58 4.13
C GLU A 186 11.15 -14.40 5.08
N ALA A 187 9.93 -13.86 5.07
CA ALA A 187 9.54 -12.78 5.97
C ALA A 187 9.62 -13.22 7.44
N ARG A 188 9.18 -14.45 7.74
CA ARG A 188 9.34 -15.03 9.07
C ARG A 188 10.82 -15.12 9.47
N ALA A 189 11.67 -15.67 8.60
CA ALA A 189 13.09 -15.84 8.89
C ALA A 189 13.75 -14.49 9.21
N GLU A 190 13.46 -13.46 8.43
CA GLU A 190 13.98 -12.12 8.64
C GLU A 190 13.50 -11.50 9.96
N VAL A 191 12.21 -11.61 10.29
CA VAL A 191 11.70 -11.08 11.56
C VAL A 191 12.32 -11.80 12.76
N ILE A 192 12.49 -13.13 12.69
CA ILE A 192 13.13 -13.90 13.76
C ILE A 192 14.60 -13.51 13.91
N GLU A 193 15.31 -13.30 12.80
CA GLU A 193 16.70 -12.82 12.82
C GLU A 193 16.79 -11.46 13.50
N LYS A 194 15.89 -10.52 13.17
CA LYS A 194 15.88 -9.15 13.71
C LYS A 194 15.40 -9.09 15.17
N LEU A 195 14.37 -9.84 15.55
CA LEU A 195 13.74 -9.75 16.88
C LEU A 195 14.23 -10.80 17.88
N GLY A 196 14.86 -11.88 17.42
CA GLY A 196 15.40 -12.95 18.26
C GLY A 196 14.34 -13.76 19.01
N ARG A 197 13.05 -13.64 18.65
CA ARG A 197 11.96 -14.44 19.24
C ARG A 197 11.07 -15.02 18.15
N GLU A 198 10.58 -16.22 18.43
CA GLU A 198 9.66 -16.94 17.58
C GLU A 198 8.30 -17.13 18.29
N PRO A 199 7.17 -17.04 17.58
CA PRO A 199 5.88 -17.46 18.10
C PRO A 199 5.82 -18.98 18.33
N ASP A 200 5.13 -19.41 19.37
CA ASP A 200 5.02 -20.82 19.77
C ASP A 200 3.99 -21.64 18.95
N ARG A 201 3.36 -21.02 17.96
CA ARG A 201 2.24 -21.60 17.22
C ARG A 201 2.22 -21.18 15.75
N GLN A 202 1.76 -22.10 14.90
CA GLN A 202 1.54 -21.80 13.49
C GLN A 202 0.46 -20.73 13.30
N ALA A 203 0.70 -19.84 12.35
CA ALA A 203 -0.27 -18.86 11.90
C ALA A 203 -1.07 -19.38 10.70
N LEU A 204 -2.32 -18.90 10.57
CA LEU A 204 -3.15 -19.09 9.39
C LEU A 204 -2.86 -17.97 8.38
N ILE A 205 -2.36 -18.33 7.22
CA ILE A 205 -2.13 -17.40 6.12
C ILE A 205 -3.22 -17.59 5.08
N THR A 206 -3.95 -16.53 4.75
CA THR A 206 -5.01 -16.59 3.73
C THR A 206 -4.61 -15.73 2.54
N ILE A 207 -4.41 -16.36 1.37
CA ILE A 207 -4.13 -15.66 0.12
C ILE A 207 -5.46 -15.42 -0.59
N LEU A 208 -5.88 -14.17 -0.66
CA LEU A 208 -7.15 -13.72 -1.20
C LEU A 208 -7.01 -13.42 -2.70
N PRO A 209 -7.75 -14.15 -3.57
CA PRO A 209 -7.71 -13.97 -5.03
C PRO A 209 -8.58 -12.81 -5.51
N ALA A 210 -9.35 -12.18 -4.62
CA ALA A 210 -10.24 -11.05 -4.86
C ALA A 210 -10.67 -10.43 -3.52
N PHE A 211 -11.06 -9.16 -3.53
CA PHE A 211 -11.54 -8.42 -2.37
C PHE A 211 -12.85 -8.97 -1.78
N ALA A 212 -13.69 -9.55 -2.62
CA ALA A 212 -14.96 -10.14 -2.20
C ALA A 212 -14.78 -11.45 -1.40
N VAL A 213 -13.57 -12.03 -1.37
CA VAL A 213 -13.30 -13.30 -0.72
C VAL A 213 -12.83 -13.06 0.72
N GLY A 214 -13.48 -13.70 1.68
CA GLY A 214 -13.14 -13.56 3.10
C GLY A 214 -13.67 -12.28 3.75
N PRO A 215 -13.25 -11.98 4.99
CA PRO A 215 -13.68 -10.77 5.68
C PRO A 215 -13.10 -9.54 4.96
N LEU A 216 -13.97 -8.57 4.65
CA LEU A 216 -13.56 -7.31 4.01
C LEU A 216 -12.51 -6.59 4.87
N GLN A 217 -11.38 -6.28 4.27
CA GLN A 217 -10.32 -5.49 4.89
C GLN A 217 -10.44 -4.01 4.52
N GLY A 218 -9.67 -3.17 5.21
CA GLY A 218 -9.50 -1.77 4.82
C GLY A 218 -9.06 -1.68 3.35
N SER A 219 -9.61 -0.70 2.63
CA SER A 219 -9.42 -0.57 1.18
C SER A 219 -7.96 -0.37 0.78
N GLY A 220 -7.10 0.18 1.64
CA GLY A 220 -5.69 0.45 1.34
C GLY A 220 -4.69 -0.67 1.64
N LEU A 221 -5.12 -1.83 2.11
CA LEU A 221 -4.22 -2.86 2.64
C LEU A 221 -3.94 -3.96 1.60
N VAL A 222 -2.66 -4.24 1.34
CA VAL A 222 -2.22 -5.39 0.53
C VAL A 222 -2.16 -6.66 1.37
N ALA A 223 -1.70 -6.54 2.61
CA ALA A 223 -1.77 -7.59 3.61
C ALA A 223 -2.20 -7.00 4.96
N SER A 224 -2.62 -7.87 5.88
CA SER A 224 -3.01 -7.45 7.23
C SER A 224 -2.91 -8.59 8.24
N TYR A 225 -2.37 -8.30 9.42
CA TYR A 225 -2.43 -9.14 10.59
C TYR A 225 -3.72 -8.90 11.37
N ASP A 226 -4.51 -9.95 11.52
CA ASP A 226 -5.75 -9.91 12.28
C ASP A 226 -5.48 -10.08 13.78
N ARG A 227 -5.59 -8.96 14.50
CA ARG A 227 -5.38 -8.84 15.94
C ARG A 227 -6.54 -9.43 16.77
N SER A 228 -7.66 -9.86 16.16
CA SER A 228 -8.87 -10.30 16.88
C SER A 228 -8.80 -11.73 17.43
N ALA A 229 -7.88 -12.56 16.93
CA ALA A 229 -7.79 -14.00 17.27
C ALA A 229 -7.24 -14.33 18.68
N ARG A 230 -7.24 -13.36 19.62
CA ARG A 230 -6.38 -13.39 20.82
C ARG A 230 -6.56 -14.56 21.78
N LYS A 231 -7.75 -15.17 21.85
CA LYS A 231 -8.06 -16.20 22.86
C LYS A 231 -8.55 -17.55 22.34
N VAL A 232 -9.05 -17.64 21.10
CA VAL A 232 -9.77 -18.84 20.63
C VAL A 232 -9.35 -19.29 19.23
N GLY A 233 -8.70 -18.43 18.44
CA GLY A 233 -8.34 -18.70 17.05
C GLY A 233 -6.83 -18.72 16.77
N PRO A 234 -6.43 -19.28 15.62
CA PRO A 234 -5.07 -19.11 15.11
C PRO A 234 -4.83 -17.63 14.79
N ASP A 235 -3.60 -17.15 14.99
CA ASP A 235 -3.18 -15.85 14.44
C ASP A 235 -3.36 -15.89 12.93
N ARG A 236 -3.86 -14.80 12.34
CA ARG A 236 -4.19 -14.78 10.92
C ARG A 236 -3.51 -13.62 10.22
N ILE A 237 -2.88 -13.90 9.08
CA ILE A 237 -2.43 -12.89 8.12
C ILE A 237 -3.21 -13.11 6.83
N MET A 238 -3.82 -12.05 6.31
CA MET A 238 -4.52 -12.05 5.02
C MET A 238 -3.66 -11.29 4.02
N ILE A 239 -3.56 -11.81 2.80
CA ILE A 239 -2.70 -11.29 1.74
C ILE A 239 -3.52 -11.25 0.46
N TYR A 240 -3.68 -10.10 -0.17
CA TYR A 240 -4.24 -10.03 -1.51
C TYR A 240 -3.21 -10.50 -2.55
N ALA A 241 -3.65 -11.25 -3.55
CA ALA A 241 -2.78 -11.71 -4.63
C ALA A 241 -2.42 -10.53 -5.57
N PRO A 242 -1.21 -10.53 -6.19
CA PRO A 242 -0.74 -9.49 -7.13
C PRO A 242 -1.70 -9.10 -8.26
N ASP A 243 -2.54 -10.05 -8.69
CA ASP A 243 -3.49 -9.88 -9.78
C ASP A 243 -4.86 -9.34 -9.35
N THR A 244 -4.94 -8.76 -8.15
CA THR A 244 -6.16 -8.15 -7.61
C THR A 244 -6.08 -6.64 -7.62
N TYR A 245 -7.22 -5.97 -7.67
CA TYR A 245 -7.26 -4.52 -7.53
C TYR A 245 -6.74 -4.08 -6.16
N ALA A 246 -7.02 -4.86 -5.12
CA ALA A 246 -6.59 -4.59 -3.75
C ALA A 246 -5.06 -4.58 -3.60
N PHE A 247 -4.32 -5.33 -4.41
CA PHE A 247 -2.86 -5.34 -4.37
C PHE A 247 -2.23 -4.01 -4.83
N GLY A 248 -2.83 -3.35 -5.81
CA GLY A 248 -2.31 -2.09 -6.35
C GLY A 248 -1.14 -2.25 -7.32
N ALA A 249 -0.41 -1.15 -7.54
CA ALA A 249 0.70 -1.12 -8.48
C ALA A 249 2.00 -1.63 -7.86
N TYR A 250 2.86 -2.23 -8.68
CA TYR A 250 4.21 -2.63 -8.30
C TYR A 250 5.23 -2.23 -9.38
N ASP A 251 6.50 -2.14 -8.98
CA ASP A 251 7.60 -1.78 -9.88
C ASP A 251 7.78 -2.86 -10.97
N ALA A 252 7.80 -2.44 -12.24
CA ALA A 252 7.91 -3.36 -13.38
C ALA A 252 9.26 -4.09 -13.45
N GLN A 253 10.33 -3.44 -12.99
CA GLN A 253 11.71 -3.94 -13.01
C GLN A 253 11.99 -4.83 -11.81
N ALA A 254 11.57 -4.41 -10.62
CA ALA A 254 11.75 -5.17 -9.39
C ALA A 254 10.68 -6.27 -9.19
N SER A 255 9.58 -6.21 -9.95
CA SER A 255 8.39 -7.05 -9.78
C SER A 255 7.70 -6.83 -8.42
N TRP A 256 6.63 -7.57 -8.14
CA TRP A 256 5.81 -7.40 -6.94
C TRP A 256 6.42 -8.01 -5.66
N GLN A 257 7.34 -8.96 -5.82
CA GLN A 257 7.89 -9.79 -4.73
C GLN A 257 8.60 -8.95 -3.67
N PRO A 258 9.50 -8.00 -3.99
CA PRO A 258 10.22 -7.24 -2.96
C PRO A 258 9.28 -6.37 -2.10
N SER A 259 8.32 -5.71 -2.75
CA SER A 259 7.32 -4.87 -2.05
C SER A 259 6.39 -5.72 -1.18
N LEU A 260 5.92 -6.87 -1.69
CA LEU A 260 5.12 -7.78 -0.88
C LEU A 260 5.93 -8.32 0.29
N ARG A 261 7.18 -8.76 0.08
CA ARG A 261 8.06 -9.26 1.14
C ARG A 261 8.21 -8.26 2.28
N GLN A 262 8.47 -6.99 1.95
CA GLN A 262 8.52 -5.90 2.95
C GLN A 262 7.20 -5.82 3.75
N THR A 263 6.06 -5.86 3.06
CA THR A 263 4.74 -5.86 3.71
C THR A 263 4.56 -7.09 4.61
N LEU A 264 4.99 -8.27 4.18
CA LEU A 264 4.89 -9.50 4.99
C LEU A 264 5.81 -9.45 6.22
N VAL A 265 7.00 -8.85 6.12
CA VAL A 265 7.89 -8.61 7.27
C VAL A 265 7.20 -7.68 8.28
N HIS A 266 6.54 -6.62 7.80
CA HIS A 266 5.74 -5.72 8.64
C HIS A 266 4.62 -6.48 9.37
N GLU A 267 3.77 -7.20 8.64
CA GLU A 267 2.63 -7.92 9.22
C GLU A 267 3.04 -9.06 10.16
N TYR A 268 4.11 -9.79 9.83
CA TYR A 268 4.62 -10.84 10.70
C TYR A 268 5.29 -10.26 11.95
N THR A 269 5.87 -9.05 11.89
CA THR A 269 6.36 -8.34 13.07
C THR A 269 5.24 -8.08 14.06
N HIS A 270 4.04 -7.69 13.62
CA HIS A 270 2.88 -7.55 14.51
C HIS A 270 2.53 -8.86 15.22
N LEU A 271 2.59 -9.98 14.50
CA LEU A 271 2.34 -11.29 15.08
C LEU A 271 3.37 -11.63 16.18
N VAL A 272 4.66 -11.50 15.86
CA VAL A 272 5.75 -11.79 16.82
C VAL A 272 5.68 -10.86 18.02
N HIS A 273 5.44 -9.56 17.81
CA HIS A 273 5.22 -8.59 18.89
C HIS A 273 4.09 -9.06 19.81
N ASN A 274 2.91 -9.34 19.25
CA ASN A 274 1.73 -9.68 20.04
C ASN A 274 1.87 -11.00 20.83
N ARG A 275 2.69 -11.94 20.36
CA ARG A 275 2.86 -13.27 20.98
C ARG A 275 4.06 -13.40 21.88
N SER A 276 5.16 -12.77 21.50
CA SER A 276 6.46 -13.02 22.11
C SER A 276 6.95 -11.85 22.95
N PHE A 277 6.26 -10.70 22.93
CA PHE A 277 6.61 -9.50 23.69
C PHE A 277 5.38 -8.92 24.40
N THR A 278 5.47 -7.70 24.92
CA THR A 278 4.34 -6.96 25.47
C THR A 278 3.19 -6.94 24.46
N PRO A 279 1.96 -7.39 24.81
CA PRO A 279 0.88 -7.45 23.84
C PRO A 279 0.55 -6.08 23.24
N ILE A 280 0.31 -6.02 21.92
CA ILE A 280 0.10 -4.80 21.13
C ILE A 280 -0.93 -3.81 21.73
N VAL A 281 -1.95 -4.29 22.45
CA VAL A 281 -2.96 -3.38 23.06
C VAL A 281 -2.53 -2.70 24.35
N ARG A 282 -1.38 -3.06 24.87
CA ARG A 282 -0.87 -2.51 26.12
C ARG A 282 0.11 -1.35 25.88
N VAL A 283 0.37 -1.04 24.62
CA VAL A 283 1.28 0.00 24.14
C VAL A 283 0.55 0.87 23.09
N PRO A 284 0.99 2.12 22.88
CA PRO A 284 0.37 3.02 21.91
C PRO A 284 0.69 2.58 20.48
N LEU A 285 -0.17 2.98 19.53
CA LEU A 285 -0.10 2.51 18.14
C LEU A 285 1.24 2.83 17.46
N TRP A 286 1.85 3.99 17.75
CA TRP A 286 3.17 4.32 17.20
C TRP A 286 4.25 3.32 17.59
N MET A 287 4.19 2.69 18.77
CA MET A 287 5.16 1.66 19.15
C MET A 287 4.97 0.40 18.32
N THR A 288 3.72 0.03 18.07
CA THR A 288 3.39 -1.22 17.38
C THR A 288 3.65 -1.10 15.88
N GLU A 289 3.24 0.02 15.28
CA GLU A 289 3.52 0.31 13.87
C GLU A 289 4.99 0.67 13.66
N GLY A 290 5.59 1.42 14.59
CA GLY A 290 6.99 1.81 14.50
C GLY A 290 7.95 0.64 14.51
N ILE A 291 7.74 -0.38 15.36
CA ILE A 291 8.59 -1.57 15.33
C ILE A 291 8.38 -2.40 14.06
N ALA A 292 7.15 -2.47 13.56
CA ALA A 292 6.84 -3.17 12.31
C ALA A 292 7.49 -2.47 11.10
N GLU A 293 7.40 -1.14 11.00
CA GLU A 293 8.11 -0.36 9.99
C GLU A 293 9.62 -0.47 10.15
N PHE A 294 10.16 -0.44 11.38
CA PHE A 294 11.59 -0.55 11.63
C PHE A 294 12.15 -1.88 11.13
N VAL A 295 11.50 -2.99 11.49
CA VAL A 295 11.91 -4.33 11.08
C VAL A 295 11.74 -4.52 9.57
N ALA A 296 10.69 -3.94 8.97
CA ALA A 296 10.46 -3.99 7.53
C ALA A 296 11.29 -2.98 6.72
N GLU A 297 12.10 -2.13 7.37
CA GLU A 297 12.87 -1.05 6.73
C GLU A 297 11.98 -0.04 5.97
N GLY A 298 10.75 0.17 6.45
CA GLY A 298 9.74 1.09 5.91
C GLY A 298 9.92 2.53 6.40
N SER A 299 11.09 3.13 6.17
CA SER A 299 11.48 4.41 6.79
C SER A 299 10.67 5.65 6.35
N ARG A 300 9.99 5.58 5.20
CA ARG A 300 9.27 6.72 4.57
C ARG A 300 10.14 7.98 4.50
N PHE A 301 11.37 7.78 4.01
CA PHE A 301 12.44 8.76 4.15
C PHE A 301 12.08 10.14 3.59
N TYR A 302 11.42 10.20 2.44
CA TYR A 302 11.10 11.47 1.79
C TYR A 302 10.04 12.27 2.57
N GLU A 303 9.02 11.60 3.09
CA GLU A 303 7.95 12.22 3.89
C GLU A 303 8.51 12.77 5.21
N VAL A 304 9.31 11.97 5.91
CA VAL A 304 9.95 12.40 7.15
C VAL A 304 10.90 13.57 6.88
N ARG A 305 11.72 13.48 5.82
CA ARG A 305 12.61 14.58 5.42
C ARG A 305 11.85 15.88 5.15
N LEU A 306 10.78 15.83 4.36
CA LEU A 306 9.97 17.01 4.07
C LEU A 306 9.34 17.59 5.34
N ALA A 307 8.87 16.74 6.26
CA ALA A 307 8.35 17.19 7.54
C ALA A 307 9.42 17.89 8.41
N VAL A 308 10.65 17.38 8.41
CA VAL A 308 11.78 18.00 9.13
C VAL A 308 12.17 19.35 8.48
N GLU A 309 12.28 19.39 7.15
CA GLU A 309 12.62 20.61 6.39
C GLU A 309 11.58 21.73 6.58
N GLN A 310 10.30 21.37 6.72
CA GLN A 310 9.18 22.32 6.80
C GLN A 310 8.69 22.58 8.23
N ASP A 311 9.34 22.00 9.25
CA ASP A 311 8.91 22.05 10.65
C ASP A 311 7.45 21.58 10.85
N ARG A 312 7.09 20.48 10.17
CA ARG A 312 5.76 19.83 10.20
C ARG A 312 5.80 18.46 10.87
N ILE A 313 6.67 18.28 11.85
CA ILE A 313 6.79 17.03 12.60
C ILE A 313 5.57 16.88 13.53
N ILE A 314 4.84 15.78 13.39
CA ILE A 314 3.74 15.42 14.31
C ILE A 314 4.33 15.25 15.72
N PRO A 315 3.78 15.93 16.75
CA PRO A 315 4.30 15.83 18.11
C PRO A 315 4.08 14.43 18.71
N LEU A 316 4.91 14.05 19.69
CA LEU A 316 4.69 12.80 20.44
C LEU A 316 3.45 12.89 21.34
N ILE A 317 3.32 14.03 22.04
CA ILE A 317 2.16 14.39 22.86
C ILE A 317 1.73 15.79 22.43
N ASP A 318 0.46 15.96 22.08
CA ASP A 318 -0.15 17.27 21.84
C ASP A 318 -0.68 17.85 23.16
N PRO A 319 -0.14 18.98 23.66
CA PRO A 319 -0.61 19.60 24.88
C PRO A 319 -1.88 20.46 24.67
N ALA A 320 -2.31 20.70 23.43
CA ALA A 320 -3.32 21.70 23.10
C ALA A 320 -4.76 21.24 23.32
N THR A 321 -5.01 19.93 23.39
CA THR A 321 -6.35 19.40 23.65
C THR A 321 -6.30 18.20 24.60
N SER A 322 -7.29 18.13 25.49
CA SER A 322 -7.51 16.97 26.37
C SER A 322 -8.61 16.05 25.86
N ASP A 323 -9.23 16.36 24.71
CA ASP A 323 -10.22 15.51 24.05
C ASP A 323 -9.50 14.45 23.21
N PRO A 324 -9.47 13.16 23.62
CA PRO A 324 -8.71 12.11 22.95
C PRO A 324 -9.14 11.87 21.50
N LEU A 325 -10.31 12.36 21.07
CA LEU A 325 -10.80 12.23 19.70
C LEU A 325 -10.30 13.34 18.77
N LEU A 326 -9.74 14.41 19.33
CA LEU A 326 -9.25 15.57 18.59
C LEU A 326 -7.73 15.73 18.69
N VAL A 327 -7.07 14.91 19.51
CA VAL A 327 -5.61 14.91 19.69
C VAL A 327 -4.93 14.55 18.38
N GLN A 328 -4.01 15.41 17.92
CA GLN A 328 -3.20 15.18 16.71
C GLN A 328 -1.73 14.91 17.07
N ASP A 329 -1.48 13.78 17.71
CA ASP A 329 -0.15 13.33 18.14
C ASP A 329 0.11 11.84 17.87
N LEU A 330 1.35 11.40 18.07
CA LEU A 330 1.73 10.00 17.87
C LEU A 330 1.23 9.07 18.99
N GLN A 331 1.07 9.55 20.22
CA GLN A 331 0.47 8.75 21.31
C GLN A 331 -0.96 8.32 20.99
N HIS A 332 -1.68 9.15 20.24
CA HIS A 332 -3.05 8.95 19.79
C HIS A 332 -3.11 8.80 18.26
N MET A 333 -2.10 8.17 17.66
CA MET A 333 -1.98 8.00 16.19
C MET A 333 -3.26 7.47 15.51
N GLY A 334 -4.08 6.68 16.21
CA GLY A 334 -5.36 6.19 15.68
C GLY A 334 -6.48 7.24 15.55
N ALA A 335 -6.31 8.43 16.14
CA ALA A 335 -7.21 9.58 16.06
C ALA A 335 -6.76 10.63 15.03
N LEU A 336 -5.67 10.38 14.31
CA LEU A 336 -5.18 11.30 13.28
C LEU A 336 -6.19 11.39 12.13
N ASP A 337 -6.53 12.63 11.75
CA ASP A 337 -7.46 12.92 10.66
C ASP A 337 -6.76 12.96 9.29
N ARG A 338 -5.44 13.14 9.28
CA ARG A 338 -4.59 13.33 8.10
C ARG A 338 -3.18 12.77 8.35
N ASP A 339 -2.31 12.86 7.34
CA ASP A 339 -0.87 12.59 7.45
C ASP A 339 -0.52 11.21 8.04
N THR A 340 -1.41 10.23 7.87
CA THR A 340 -1.22 8.89 8.42
C THR A 340 0.09 8.26 7.93
N SER A 341 0.43 8.44 6.64
CA SER A 341 1.71 7.99 6.07
C SER A 341 2.91 8.60 6.82
N LEU A 342 2.89 9.91 7.10
CA LEU A 342 3.94 10.56 7.87
C LEU A 342 4.02 10.02 9.29
N ALA A 343 2.89 9.75 9.94
CA ALA A 343 2.86 9.17 11.28
C ALA A 343 3.54 7.78 11.36
N TYR A 344 3.37 6.93 10.35
CA TYR A 344 4.15 5.68 10.24
C TYR A 344 5.66 5.95 10.12
N GLY A 345 6.07 6.92 9.30
CA GLY A 345 7.48 7.29 9.13
C GLY A 345 8.10 7.86 10.41
N LEU A 346 7.36 8.69 11.15
CA LEU A 346 7.81 9.20 12.46
C LEU A 346 7.81 8.10 13.54
N SER A 347 6.91 7.12 13.44
CA SER A 347 6.92 5.94 14.32
C SER A 347 8.15 5.07 14.08
N TYR A 348 8.52 4.83 12.82
CA TYR A 348 9.81 4.20 12.45
C TYR A 348 10.97 4.96 13.07
N SER A 349 11.00 6.29 12.90
CA SER A 349 12.13 7.13 13.30
C SER A 349 12.31 7.15 14.82
N LEU A 350 11.22 7.08 15.60
CA LEU A 350 11.27 6.91 17.05
C LEU A 350 11.93 5.59 17.46
N VAL A 351 11.57 4.49 16.79
CA VAL A 351 12.20 3.19 17.08
C VAL A 351 13.67 3.20 16.69
N ALA A 352 14.01 3.75 15.52
CA ALA A 352 15.41 3.89 15.10
C ALA A 352 16.22 4.73 16.10
N TYR A 353 15.69 5.88 16.55
CA TYR A 353 16.31 6.71 17.58
C TYR A 353 16.54 5.95 18.89
N ILE A 354 15.55 5.17 19.35
CA ILE A 354 15.67 4.33 20.55
C ILE A 354 16.75 3.25 20.35
N VAL A 355 16.76 2.59 19.20
CA VAL A 355 17.74 1.54 18.90
C VAL A 355 19.16 2.11 18.92
N GLU A 356 19.37 3.28 18.33
CA GLU A 356 20.69 3.90 18.26
C GLU A 356 21.16 4.50 19.60
N ASN A 357 20.26 5.12 20.36
CA ASN A 357 20.63 5.96 21.50
C ASN A 357 20.29 5.36 22.87
N HIS A 358 19.45 4.33 22.91
CA HIS A 358 18.87 3.80 24.16
C HIS A 358 19.03 2.29 24.31
N GLY A 359 20.08 1.70 23.73
CA GLY A 359 20.48 0.32 23.99
C GLY A 359 19.88 -0.72 23.03
N GLY A 360 19.70 -0.36 21.76
CA GLY A 360 19.22 -1.28 20.74
C GLY A 360 17.74 -1.64 20.88
N LEU A 361 17.35 -2.76 20.26
CA LEU A 361 15.99 -3.29 20.39
C LEU A 361 15.63 -3.64 21.84
N ALA A 362 16.61 -3.98 22.68
CA ALA A 362 16.38 -4.18 24.11
C ALA A 362 15.91 -2.88 24.80
N GLY A 363 16.40 -1.73 24.36
CA GLY A 363 15.91 -0.40 24.77
C GLY A 363 14.45 -0.18 24.43
N PHE A 364 14.05 -0.51 23.21
CA PHE A 364 12.65 -0.42 22.77
C PHE A 364 11.73 -1.29 23.63
N TRP A 365 12.10 -2.55 23.85
CA TRP A 365 11.28 -3.44 24.69
C TRP A 365 11.24 -3.01 26.15
N LYS A 366 12.33 -2.45 26.68
CA LYS A 366 12.33 -1.85 28.03
C LYS A 366 11.34 -0.69 28.13
N LEU A 367 11.27 0.17 27.12
CA LEU A 367 10.25 1.24 27.06
C LEU A 367 8.84 0.67 26.95
N ALA A 368 8.64 -0.37 26.13
CA ALA A 368 7.33 -1.01 25.97
C ALA A 368 6.82 -1.62 27.29
N GLU A 369 7.69 -2.28 28.05
CA GLU A 369 7.38 -2.83 29.38
C GLU A 369 7.11 -1.73 30.41
N ALA A 370 7.90 -0.65 30.40
CA ALA A 370 7.66 0.50 31.28
C ALA A 370 6.33 1.20 30.94
N TYR A 371 6.03 1.38 29.66
CA TYR A 371 4.77 1.94 29.21
C TYR A 371 3.60 1.06 29.63
N ASP A 372 3.72 -0.26 29.46
CA ASP A 372 2.69 -1.19 29.89
C ASP A 372 2.35 -1.01 31.40
N ALA A 373 3.38 -0.86 32.24
CA ALA A 373 3.20 -0.66 33.67
C ALA A 373 2.61 0.71 34.04
N ARG A 374 2.93 1.78 33.30
CA ARG A 374 2.59 3.17 33.66
C ARG A 374 1.40 3.76 32.92
N GLN A 375 1.17 3.32 31.69
CA GLN A 375 0.20 3.87 30.73
C GLN A 375 0.34 5.39 30.53
N LYS A 376 1.57 5.91 30.72
CA LYS A 376 1.94 7.32 30.58
C LYS A 376 3.36 7.41 30.03
N LEU A 377 3.52 8.00 28.85
CA LEU A 377 4.83 8.06 28.19
C LEU A 377 5.91 8.77 29.04
N PRO A 378 5.67 9.93 29.69
CA PRO A 378 6.71 10.58 30.49
C PRO A 378 7.25 9.70 31.62
N ASP A 379 6.35 9.05 32.37
CA ASP A 379 6.72 8.13 33.46
C ASP A 379 7.47 6.90 32.92
N ALA A 380 7.04 6.37 31.77
CA ALA A 380 7.68 5.24 31.10
C ALA A 380 9.09 5.58 30.60
N LEU A 381 9.32 6.78 30.07
CA LEU A 381 10.64 7.26 29.63
C LEU A 381 11.59 7.41 30.82
N THR A 382 11.11 7.93 31.95
CA THR A 382 11.91 8.03 33.17
C THR A 382 12.28 6.65 33.70
N ASP A 383 11.34 5.70 33.75
CA ASP A 383 11.64 4.33 34.20
C ASP A 383 12.56 3.56 33.25
N ALA A 384 12.36 3.70 31.94
CA ALA A 384 13.11 2.97 30.94
C ALA A 384 14.52 3.54 30.74
N PHE A 385 14.66 4.86 30.65
CA PHE A 385 15.90 5.50 30.20
C PHE A 385 16.47 6.51 31.21
N GLY A 386 15.74 6.85 32.27
CA GLY A 386 16.17 7.86 33.23
C GLY A 386 16.12 9.28 32.68
N VAL A 387 15.35 9.52 31.60
CA VAL A 387 15.20 10.83 30.96
C VAL A 387 13.78 11.35 31.12
N THR A 388 13.64 12.67 31.08
CA THR A 388 12.34 13.33 31.00
C THR A 388 11.76 13.26 29.59
N TYR A 389 10.45 13.53 29.46
CA TYR A 389 9.81 13.67 28.16
C TYR A 389 10.48 14.74 27.30
N ASP A 390 10.75 15.92 27.87
CA ASP A 390 11.34 17.05 27.14
C ASP A 390 12.74 16.73 26.62
N GLU A 391 13.57 16.04 27.41
CA GLU A 391 14.90 15.59 26.97
C GLU A 391 14.80 14.57 25.83
N PHE A 392 13.85 13.64 25.91
CA PHE A 392 13.64 12.63 24.87
C PHE A 392 13.12 13.23 23.56
N ASP A 393 12.08 14.08 23.60
CA ASP A 393 11.53 14.74 22.42
C ASP A 393 12.57 15.66 21.76
N ALA A 394 13.31 16.44 22.56
CA ALA A 394 14.38 17.29 22.04
C ALA A 394 15.52 16.47 21.41
N GLY A 395 15.92 15.36 22.04
CA GLY A 395 16.93 14.45 21.54
C GLY A 395 16.53 13.79 20.21
N TRP A 396 15.30 13.27 20.13
CA TRP A 396 14.75 12.69 18.91
C TRP A 396 14.65 13.72 17.78
N ARG A 397 14.18 14.94 18.05
CA ARG A 397 14.11 16.02 17.04
C ARG A 397 15.48 16.46 16.56
N ALA A 398 16.48 16.47 17.43
CA ALA A 398 17.86 16.74 17.04
C ALA A 398 18.39 15.64 16.11
N TRP A 399 18.16 14.37 16.49
CA TRP A 399 18.52 13.22 15.67
C TRP A 399 17.84 13.22 14.30
N LEU A 400 16.54 13.54 14.23
CA LEU A 400 15.82 13.71 12.95
C LEU A 400 16.50 14.74 12.04
N ARG A 401 16.95 15.87 12.58
CA ARG A 401 17.67 16.87 11.79
C ARG A 401 19.00 16.32 11.27
N GLU A 402 19.74 15.58 12.10
CA GLU A 402 21.01 14.96 11.70
C GLU A 402 20.83 13.89 10.61
N GLN A 403 19.78 13.07 10.69
CA GLN A 403 19.57 11.97 9.75
C GLN A 403 18.94 12.39 8.41
N TYR A 404 18.14 13.45 8.41
CA TYR A 404 17.32 13.80 7.24
C TYR A 404 17.69 15.14 6.59
N LEU A 405 18.50 15.99 7.24
CA LEU A 405 19.02 17.22 6.64
C LEU A 405 20.47 17.05 6.20
N PRO A 406 20.89 17.72 5.11
CA PRO A 406 22.26 17.66 4.59
C PRO A 406 23.29 18.44 5.41
#